data_AF-A0A7X9S245-F1
#
_entry.id   AF-A0A7X9S245-F1
#
_cell.length_a   1.000
_cell.length_b   1.000
_cell.length_c   1.000
_cell.angle_alpha   90.00
_cell.angle_beta   90.00
_cell.angle_gamma   90.00
#
_symmetry.space_group_name_H-M   'P 1'
#
loop_
_entity.id
_entity.type
_entity.pdbx_description
1 polymer ?
#
loop_
_entity_poly.entity_id
_entity_poly.type
_entity_poly.pdbx_seq_one_letter_code
_entity_poly.pdbx_strand_id
1 'polypeptide(L)' 'MEKFKGIVHRVTYHNKENGWTVIRVNPAERPHEQITVTVHQANVFAGATLEFEGEWTTHPKFGDQFKAHST' A
#
# COMPACT_ATOMS: atom_id res chain seq x y z
N MET A 1 9.12 -3.83 12.37
CA MET A 1 8.30 -3.42 11.22
C MET A 1 9.03 -3.85 9.96
N GLU A 2 8.30 -4.39 9.00
CA GLU A 2 8.85 -4.81 7.72
C GLU A 2 8.96 -3.60 6.78
N LYS A 3 9.87 -3.65 5.80
CA LYS A 3 10.06 -2.61 4.81
C LYS A 3 10.10 -3.19 3.42
N PHE A 4 9.51 -2.51 2.44
CA PHE A 4 9.72 -2.81 1.04
C PHE A 4 9.57 -1.56 0.18
N LYS A 5 10.20 -1.55 -1.00
CA LYS A 5 10.04 -0.50 -2.01
C LYS A 5 9.15 -0.99 -3.14
N GLY A 6 8.35 -0.10 -3.70
CA GLY A 6 7.53 -0.46 -4.85
C GLY A 6 6.90 0.73 -5.56
N ILE A 7 6.33 0.43 -6.72
CA ILE A 7 5.64 1.41 -7.56
C ILE A 7 4.15 1.29 -7.30
N VAL A 8 3.49 2.42 -7.00
CA VAL A 8 2.04 2.49 -6.87
C VAL A 8 1.41 2.25 -8.23
N HIS A 9 0.72 1.12 -8.39
CA HIS A 9 0.03 0.80 -9.63
C HIS A 9 -1.29 1.56 -9.75
N ARG A 10 -2.08 1.59 -8.67
CA ARG A 10 -3.37 2.30 -8.61
C ARG A 10 -3.85 2.52 -7.18
N VAL A 11 -4.67 3.55 -7.00
CA VAL A 11 -5.51 3.72 -5.82
C VAL A 11 -6.80 2.93 -6.04
N THR A 12 -7.10 2.00 -5.14
CA THR A 12 -8.32 1.17 -5.20
C THR A 12 -9.46 1.82 -4.43
N TYR A 13 -9.15 2.49 -3.32
CA TYR A 13 -10.12 3.19 -2.50
C TYR A 13 -9.45 4.32 -1.73
N HIS A 14 -10.17 5.42 -1.53
CA HIS A 14 -9.72 6.54 -0.71
C HIS A 14 -10.91 7.09 0.08
N ASN A 15 -10.82 7.00 1.40
CA ASN A 15 -11.76 7.67 2.30
C ASN A 15 -11.28 9.10 2.53
N LYS A 16 -12.03 10.07 2.00
CA LYS A 16 -11.73 11.50 2.12
C LYS A 16 -11.90 12.05 3.54
N GLU A 17 -12.70 11.40 4.37
CA GLU A 17 -13.01 11.89 5.72
C GLU A 17 -11.86 11.65 6.70
N ASN A 18 -11.16 10.53 6.59
CA ASN A 18 -10.08 10.13 7.51
C ASN A 18 -8.73 9.87 6.83
N GLY A 19 -8.65 10.03 5.51
CA GLY A 19 -7.43 9.84 4.72
C GLY A 19 -6.99 8.38 4.56
N TRP A 20 -7.80 7.40 4.99
CA TRP A 20 -7.49 5.98 4.81
C TRP A 20 -7.58 5.61 3.33
N THR A 21 -6.49 5.06 2.80
CA THR A 21 -6.34 4.79 1.38
C THR A 21 -5.84 3.37 1.17
N VAL A 22 -6.47 2.67 0.23
CA VAL A 22 -6.04 1.33 -0.22
C VAL A 22 -5.43 1.48 -1.59
N ILE A 23 -4.16 1.10 -1.70
CA ILE A 23 -3.42 1.13 -2.95
C ILE A 23 -2.94 -0.27 -3.32
N ARG A 24 -2.71 -0.45 -4.62
CA ARG A 24 -2.01 -1.61 -5.14
C ARG A 24 -0.59 -1.20 -5.51
N VAL A 25 0.39 -1.95 -5.03
CA VAL A 25 1.81 -1.67 -5.24
C VAL A 25 2.47 -2.88 -5.88
N ASN A 26 3.35 -2.64 -6.84
CA ASN A 26 4.25 -3.64 -7.38
C ASN A 26 5.59 -3.54 -6.65
N PRO A 27 6.01 -4.55 -5.85
CA PRO A 27 7.30 -4.52 -5.19
C PRO A 27 8.44 -4.44 -6.20
N ALA A 28 9.47 -3.66 -5.88
CA ALA A 28 10.63 -3.47 -6.76
C ALA A 28 11.38 -4.80 -7.00
N GLU A 29 11.45 -5.66 -5.98
CA GLU A 29 12.10 -6.98 -6.07
C GLU A 29 11.23 -8.01 -6.82
N ARG A 30 9.91 -7.79 -6.88
CA ARG A 30 8.94 -8.72 -7.45
C ARG A 30 7.90 -7.95 -8.27
N PRO A 31 8.28 -7.37 -9.42
CA PRO A 31 7.43 -6.46 -10.18
C PRO A 31 6.16 -7.13 -10.74
N HIS A 32 6.16 -8.45 -10.88
CA HIS A 32 5.00 -9.24 -11.31
C HIS A 32 3.98 -9.46 -10.19
N GLU A 33 4.38 -9.31 -8.93
CA GLU A 33 3.47 -9.39 -7.80
C GLU A 33 2.77 -8.06 -7.57
N GLN A 34 1.54 -8.12 -7.08
CA GLN A 34 0.79 -6.94 -6.69
C GLN A 34 0.28 -7.12 -5.26
N ILE A 35 0.73 -6.24 -4.38
CA ILE A 35 0.39 -6.26 -2.97
C ILE A 35 -0.64 -5.17 -2.65
N THR A 36 -1.52 -5.47 -1.72
CA THR A 36 -2.48 -4.50 -1.19
C THR A 36 -1.81 -3.75 -0.05
N VAL A 37 -1.75 -2.44 -0.12
CA VAL A 37 -1.18 -1.60 0.94
C VAL A 37 -2.25 -0.65 1.44
N THR A 38 -2.38 -0.53 2.76
CA THR A 38 -3.21 0.46 3.42
C THR A 38 -2.33 1.55 4.01
N VAL A 39 -2.67 2.80 3.75
CA VAL A 39 -1.94 3.98 4.21
C VAL A 39 -2.92 5.00 4.80
N HIS A 40 -2.45 5.82 5.72
CA HIS A 40 -3.19 7.00 6.20
C HIS A 40 -2.49 8.26 5.70
N GLN A 41 -3.26 9.21 5.16
CA GLN A 41 -2.79 10.56 4.82
C GLN A 41 -1.64 10.65 3.79
N ALA A 42 -1.58 9.72 2.83
CA ALA A 42 -0.63 9.83 1.73
C ALA A 42 -1.30 10.43 0.48
N ASN A 43 -0.73 11.50 -0.07
CA ASN A 43 -0.99 11.92 -1.45
C ASN A 43 -0.23 10.98 -2.39
N VAL A 44 -0.71 9.74 -2.49
CA VAL A 44 -0.14 8.70 -3.35
C VAL A 44 -0.77 8.77 -4.74
N PHE A 45 0.08 8.84 -5.76
CA PHE A 45 -0.31 8.85 -7.17
C PHE A 45 0.17 7.58 -7.86
N ALA A 46 -0.58 7.11 -8.86
CA ALA A 46 -0.12 6.00 -9.70
C ALA A 46 1.21 6.37 -10.38
N GLY A 47 2.14 5.42 -10.44
CA GLY A 47 3.49 5.61 -10.96
C GLY A 47 4.51 6.12 -9.94
N ALA A 48 4.08 6.53 -8.73
CA ALA A 48 5.02 6.94 -7.68
C ALA A 48 5.80 5.73 -7.14
N THR A 49 7.11 5.89 -6.97
CA THR A 49 7.97 4.93 -6.27
C THR A 49 8.09 5.35 -4.81
N LEU A 50 7.72 4.47 -3.88
CA LEU A 50 7.73 4.73 -2.45
C LEU A 50 8.39 3.59 -1.68
N GLU A 51 8.90 3.89 -0.48
CA GLU A 51 9.33 2.90 0.51
C GLU A 51 8.26 2.81 1.59
N PHE A 52 7.72 1.62 1.84
CA PHE A 52 6.72 1.40 2.86
C PHE A 52 7.37 0.74 4.06
N GLU A 53 7.05 1.22 5.26
CA GLU A 53 7.39 0.56 6.52
C GLU A 53 6.10 0.25 7.29
N GLY A 54 5.95 -0.99 7.74
CA GLY A 54 4.66 -1.47 8.19
C GLY A 54 4.63 -2.88 8.75
N GLU A 55 3.44 -3.46 8.74
CA GLU A 55 3.17 -4.83 9.17
C GLU A 55 2.11 -5.48 8.27
N TRP A 56 2.22 -6.80 8.09
CA TRP A 56 1.19 -7.58 7.41
C TRP A 56 0.00 -7.83 8.34
N THR A 57 -1.19 -7.68 7.78
CA THR A 57 -2.47 -7.91 8.44
C THR A 57 -3.40 -8.62 7.49
N THR A 58 -4.17 -9.57 8.00
CA THR A 58 -5.14 -10.31 7.20
C THR A 58 -6.53 -9.75 7.42
N HIS A 59 -7.14 -9.22 6.36
CA HIS A 59 -8.53 -8.79 6.38
C HIS A 59 -9.46 -9.99 6.10
N PRO A 60 -10.51 -10.23 6.91
CA PRO A 60 -11.34 -11.44 6.81
C PRO A 60 -12.01 -11.64 5.44
N LYS A 61 -12.27 -10.56 4.71
CA LYS A 61 -12.88 -10.58 3.36
C LYS A 61 -11.87 -10.44 2.21
N PHE A 62 -10.72 -9.81 2.44
CA PHE A 62 -9.85 -9.34 1.36
C PHE A 62 -8.45 -9.97 1.39
N GLY A 63 -8.19 -10.85 2.36
CA GLY A 63 -6.91 -11.50 2.54
C GLY A 63 -5.84 -10.53 3.03
N ASP A 64 -4.60 -10.84 2.71
CA ASP A 64 -3.45 -10.15 3.27
C ASP A 64 -3.27 -8.74 2.70
N GLN A 65 -2.96 -7.83 3.59
CA GLN A 65 -2.71 -6.42 3.31
C GLN A 65 -1.51 -5.97 4.12
N PHE A 66 -0.71 -5.09 3.55
CA PHE A 66 0.36 -4.42 4.26
C PHE A 66 -0.18 -3.12 4.84
N LYS A 67 -0.16 -2.97 6.15
CA LYS A 67 -0.52 -1.73 6.83
C LYS A 67 0.74 -0.88 7.01
N ALA A 68 0.85 0.18 6.22
CA ALA A 68 1.97 1.10 6.31
C ALA A 68 1.75 2.09 7.46
N HIS A 69 2.79 2.29 8.26
CA HIS A 69 2.86 3.31 9.31
C HIS A 69 3.63 4.54 8.84
N SER A 70 4.56 4.37 7.90
CA SER A 70 5.26 5.44 7.20
C SER A 70 5.47 5.07 5.72
N THR A 71 5.58 6.10 4.88
CA THR A 71 5.70 6.00 3.42
C THR A 71 6.67 7.04 2.86
#